data_AF-A0A9D0XAD1-F1
#
_entry.id   AF-A0A9D0XAD1-F1
#
_cell.length_a   1.000
_cell.length_b   1.000
_cell.length_c   1.000
_cell.angle_alpha   90.00
_cell.angle_beta   90.00
_cell.angle_gamma   90.00
#
_symmetry.space_group_name_H-M   'P 1'
#
loop_
_entity.id
_entity.type
_entity.pdbx_description
1 polymer ?
#
loop_
_entity_poly.entity_id
_entity_poly.type
_entity_poly.pdbx_seq_one_letter_code
_entity_poly.pdbx_strand_id
1 'polypeptide(L)'
;PYLNYGQIIIINPGNDYTILLAGLSEVSVDLGQFVRLGEPVGTMGSRTVGQTVTTSAGVSRPTLYIELQNPNEEPVDPALWWSDKTGIARNDTDNSTNPDAPDPNETNTQSNQAG
;
A
#
# COMPACT_ATOMS: atom_id res chain seq x y z
N PRO A 1 22.45 17.49 -4.83
CA PRO A 1 22.58 17.32 -3.37
C PRO A 1 22.28 15.86 -3.03
N TYR A 2 23.10 15.19 -2.23
CA TYR A 2 22.90 13.78 -1.88
C TYR A 2 21.95 13.65 -0.69
N LEU A 3 21.06 12.65 -0.73
CA LEU A 3 20.27 12.27 0.42
C LEU A 3 21.20 11.67 1.47
N ASN A 4 21.12 12.14 2.72
CA ASN A 4 21.72 11.38 3.81
C ASN A 4 20.78 10.21 4.11
N TYR A 5 21.09 9.06 3.52
CA TYR A 5 20.29 7.85 3.60
C TYR A 5 20.34 7.16 4.97
N GLY A 6 21.10 7.68 5.95
CA GLY A 6 21.32 6.97 7.21
C GLY A 6 21.91 5.57 6.97
N GLN A 7 21.54 4.61 7.82
CA GLN A 7 21.86 3.20 7.61
C GLN A 7 20.92 2.60 6.54
N ILE A 8 21.47 1.67 5.77
CA ILE A 8 20.79 1.00 4.66
C ILE A 8 20.81 -0.51 4.91
N ILE A 9 19.69 -1.17 4.62
CA ILE A 9 19.58 -2.63 4.60
C ILE A 9 19.23 -3.06 3.18
N ILE A 10 19.90 -4.10 2.70
CA ILE A 10 19.57 -4.80 1.46
C ILE A 10 19.11 -6.19 1.84
N ILE A 11 17.90 -6.57 1.41
CA ILE A 11 17.30 -7.87 1.66
C ILE A 11 17.22 -8.62 0.34
N ASN A 12 17.69 -9.87 0.36
CA ASN A 12 17.45 -10.84 -0.71
C ASN A 12 16.25 -11.72 -0.29
N PRO A 13 15.03 -11.44 -0.77
CA PRO A 13 13.86 -12.26 -0.52
C PRO A 13 13.81 -13.55 -1.38
N GLY A 14 14.77 -13.76 -2.29
CA GLY A 14 14.80 -14.84 -3.27
C GLY A 14 14.36 -14.41 -4.68
N ASN A 15 14.41 -15.36 -5.61
CA ASN A 15 13.99 -15.20 -7.01
C ASN A 15 14.66 -14.01 -7.72
N ASP A 16 15.92 -13.72 -7.38
CA ASP A 16 16.72 -12.60 -7.92
C ASP A 16 16.10 -11.21 -7.71
N TYR A 17 15.13 -11.08 -6.81
CA TYR A 17 14.65 -9.78 -6.35
C TYR A 17 15.60 -9.18 -5.32
N THR A 18 15.66 -7.86 -5.28
CA THR A 18 16.40 -7.12 -4.26
C THR A 18 15.49 -6.06 -3.64
N ILE A 19 15.45 -5.99 -2.31
CA ILE A 19 14.77 -4.93 -1.56
C ILE A 19 15.82 -4.05 -0.90
N LEU A 20 15.73 -2.74 -1.11
CA LEU A 20 16.58 -1.75 -0.45
C LEU A 20 15.73 -0.88 0.49
N LEU A 21 16.19 -0.74 1.72
CA LEU A 21 15.59 0.10 2.76
C LEU A 21 16.62 1.13 3.22
N ALA A 22 16.30 2.43 3.13
CA ALA A 22 17.18 3.52 3.54
C ALA A 22 16.45 4.57 4.37
N GLY A 23 17.13 5.18 5.34
CA GLY A 23 16.58 6.15 6.29
C GLY A 23 16.59 5.66 7.75
N LEU A 24 17.36 4.60 8.03
CA LEU A 24 17.45 4.02 9.38
C LEU A 24 18.49 4.75 10.23
N SER A 25 18.23 4.91 11.52
CA SER A 25 19.23 5.31 12.51
C SER A 25 19.90 4.13 13.18
N GLU A 26 19.24 2.97 13.19
CA GLU A 26 19.71 1.73 13.80
C GLU A 26 19.26 0.53 12.97
N VAL A 27 20.15 -0.44 12.79
CA VAL A 27 19.87 -1.74 12.17
C VAL A 27 19.84 -2.79 13.28
N SER A 28 18.81 -3.65 13.26
CA SER A 28 18.57 -4.65 14.32
C SER A 28 18.86 -6.08 13.87
N VAL A 29 19.51 -6.24 12.71
CA VAL A 29 19.82 -7.53 12.09
C VAL A 29 21.30 -7.60 11.70
N ASP A 30 21.85 -8.81 11.69
CA ASP A 30 23.24 -9.05 11.27
C ASP A 30 23.36 -9.33 9.76
N LEU A 31 24.57 -9.13 9.23
CA LEU A 31 24.88 -9.50 7.84
C LEU A 31 24.67 -11.00 7.62
N GLY A 32 23.90 -11.34 6.57
CA GLY A 32 23.57 -12.72 6.24
C GLY A 32 22.49 -13.36 7.13
N GLN A 33 21.90 -12.62 8.07
CA GLN A 33 20.78 -13.11 8.87
C GLN A 33 19.56 -13.37 7.98
N PHE A 34 18.93 -14.51 8.19
CA PHE A 34 17.62 -14.79 7.61
C PHE A 34 16.53 -14.10 8.44
N VAL A 35 15.80 -13.16 7.81
CA VAL A 35 14.73 -12.39 8.46
C VAL A 35 13.35 -12.98 8.13
N ARG A 36 12.45 -13.00 9.11
CA ARG A 36 11.08 -13.51 8.95
C ARG A 36 10.08 -12.38 8.70
N LEU A 37 8.92 -12.73 8.14
CA LEU A 37 7.81 -11.80 8.02
C LEU A 37 7.41 -11.26 9.40
N GLY A 38 7.29 -9.93 9.50
CA GLY A 38 6.96 -9.24 10.75
C GLY A 38 8.15 -9.04 11.71
N GLU A 39 9.34 -9.56 11.39
CA GLU A 39 10.54 -9.31 12.19
C GLU A 39 11.05 -7.87 11.95
N PRO A 40 11.35 -7.12 13.02
CA PRO A 40 11.88 -5.77 12.87
C PRO A 40 13.33 -5.80 12.34
N VAL A 41 13.60 -5.04 11.29
CA VAL A 41 14.95 -4.96 10.68
C VAL A 41 15.75 -3.74 11.14
N GLY A 42 15.09 -2.75 11.74
CA GLY A 42 15.73 -1.53 12.23
C GLY A 42 14.75 -0.46 12.66
N THR A 43 15.29 0.68 13.08
CA THR A 43 14.52 1.85 13.52
C THR A 43 14.83 3.05 12.63
N MET A 44 13.78 3.74 12.16
CA MET A 44 13.93 4.98 11.38
C MET A 44 14.52 6.12 12.21
N GLY A 45 15.32 6.98 11.57
CA GLY A 45 15.84 8.18 12.23
C GLY A 45 14.76 9.23 12.52
N SER A 46 15.02 10.15 13.45
CA SER A 46 14.01 11.11 13.94
C SER A 46 13.64 12.24 12.96
N ARG A 47 14.40 12.44 11.89
CA ARG A 47 14.20 13.51 10.90
C ARG A 47 14.85 13.14 9.57
N THR A 48 14.27 13.62 8.48
CA THR A 48 14.86 13.47 7.14
C THR A 48 16.01 14.46 7.00
N VAL A 49 17.26 13.98 7.01
CA VAL A 49 18.44 14.84 6.84
C VAL A 49 18.73 15.00 5.35
N GLY A 50 18.14 16.03 4.75
CA GLY A 50 18.37 16.39 3.35
C GLY A 50 17.48 17.55 2.99
N GLN A 51 18.07 18.70 2.65
CA GLN A 51 17.37 19.96 2.37
C GLN A 51 16.42 19.89 1.14
N THR A 52 16.28 18.74 0.48
CA THR A 52 15.63 18.62 -0.84
C THR A 52 14.77 17.36 -0.97
N VAL A 53 14.24 16.81 0.13
CA VAL A 53 13.06 15.94 0.01
C VAL A 53 11.88 16.68 0.60
N THR A 54 11.15 17.38 -0.25
CA THR A 54 9.77 17.73 0.03
C THR A 54 8.96 16.45 -0.13
N THR A 55 9.08 15.51 0.81
CA THR A 55 8.06 14.46 0.93
C THR A 55 6.76 15.13 1.33
N SER A 56 5.62 14.49 1.04
CA SER A 56 4.33 14.89 1.63
C SER A 56 4.36 14.90 3.16
N ALA A 57 5.34 14.24 3.78
CA ALA A 57 5.56 14.21 5.23
C ALA A 57 6.36 15.42 5.77
N GLY A 58 7.06 16.18 4.93
CA GLY A 58 7.90 17.32 5.35
C GLY A 58 9.21 16.93 6.05
N VAL A 59 10.05 17.92 6.36
CA VAL A 59 11.43 17.73 6.86
C VAL A 59 11.50 17.27 8.33
N SER A 60 10.42 17.47 9.08
CA SER A 60 10.34 17.16 10.52
C SER A 60 9.97 15.71 10.85
N ARG A 61 9.64 14.90 9.84
CA ARG A 61 9.23 13.51 10.02
C ARG A 61 10.31 12.51 9.57
N PRO A 62 10.37 11.31 10.19
CA PRO A 62 11.10 10.18 9.63
C PRO A 62 10.61 9.87 8.21
N THR A 63 11.54 9.68 7.28
CA THR A 63 11.26 9.16 5.92
C THR A 63 12.05 7.88 5.73
N LEU A 64 11.38 6.83 5.27
CA LEU A 64 12.00 5.58 4.81
C LEU A 64 11.86 5.53 3.29
N TYR A 65 12.99 5.40 2.60
CA TYR A 65 13.04 5.08 1.18
C TYR A 65 13.01 3.56 1.02
N ILE A 66 12.15 3.09 0.12
CA ILE A 66 11.99 1.67 -0.19
C ILE A 66 12.09 1.51 -1.70
N GLU A 67 12.92 0.57 -2.13
CA GLU A 67 13.06 0.17 -3.53
C GLU A 67 12.94 -1.35 -3.64
N LEU A 68 12.22 -1.80 -4.66
CA LEU A 68 12.13 -3.20 -5.06
C LEU A 68 12.64 -3.29 -6.50
N GLN A 69 13.70 -4.08 -6.70
CA GLN A 69 14.27 -4.34 -8.02
C GLN A 69 13.92 -5.76 -8.45
N ASN A 70 13.59 -5.90 -9.73
CA ASN A 70 13.34 -7.18 -10.36
C ASN A 70 14.68 -7.90 -10.72
N PRO A 71 14.63 -9.14 -11.23
CA PRO A 71 15.83 -9.88 -11.65
C PRO A 71 16.70 -9.20 -12.72
N ASN A 72 16.17 -8.19 -13.41
CA ASN A 72 16.89 -7.41 -14.41
C ASN A 72 17.44 -6.09 -13.84
N GLU A 73 17.43 -5.91 -12.50
CA GLU A 73 17.87 -4.70 -11.80
C GLU A 73 17.01 -3.45 -12.10
N GLU A 74 15.80 -3.65 -12.63
CA GLU A 74 14.87 -2.56 -12.92
C GLU A 74 13.95 -2.28 -11.73
N PRO A 75 13.72 -1.00 -11.37
CA PRO A 75 12.75 -0.63 -10.33
C PRO A 75 11.33 -1.11 -10.67
N VAL A 76 10.68 -1.75 -9.70
CA VAL A 76 9.27 -2.18 -9.81
C VAL A 76 8.35 -1.06 -9.32
N ASP A 77 7.25 -0.80 -10.02
CA ASP A 77 6.22 0.15 -9.58
C ASP A 77 5.69 -0.24 -8.20
N PRO A 78 5.87 0.61 -7.16
CA PRO A 78 5.49 0.25 -5.82
C PRO A 78 3.99 0.17 -5.59
N ALA A 79 3.17 0.82 -6.43
CA ALA A 79 1.71 0.77 -6.34
C ALA A 79 1.14 -0.66 -6.38
N LEU A 80 1.83 -1.59 -7.04
CA LEU A 80 1.36 -2.95 -7.28
C LEU A 80 1.54 -3.91 -6.09
N TRP A 81 2.42 -3.60 -5.14
CA TRP A 81 2.73 -4.50 -4.01
C TRP A 81 2.37 -3.94 -2.63
N TRP A 82 2.00 -2.66 -2.54
CA TRP A 82 1.34 -2.17 -1.33
C TRP A 82 0.09 -3.00 -1.08
N SER A 83 -0.06 -3.52 0.14
CA SER A 83 -1.31 -4.16 0.52
C SER A 83 -2.40 -3.10 0.51
N ASP A 84 -3.39 -3.26 -0.37
CA ASP A 84 -4.65 -2.56 -0.22
C ASP A 84 -5.19 -2.86 1.18
N LYS A 85 -5.31 -1.84 2.03
CA LYS A 85 -6.08 -1.95 3.27
C LYS A 85 -7.60 -2.05 3.00
N THR A 86 -8.02 -2.67 1.89
CA THR A 86 -9.43 -2.87 1.53
C THR A 86 -9.82 -4.34 1.56
N GLY A 87 -9.31 -5.08 2.54
CA GLY A 87 -9.88 -6.35 2.96
C GLY A 87 -11.04 -6.13 3.95
N ILE A 88 -12.14 -5.50 3.50
CA ILE A 88 -13.55 -5.63 3.93
C ILE A 88 -14.39 -4.46 3.38
N ALA A 89 -15.58 -4.78 2.83
CA ALA A 89 -16.59 -3.93 2.20
C ALA A 89 -16.46 -3.64 0.69
N ARG A 90 -16.44 -4.70 -0.14
CA ARG A 90 -17.29 -4.68 -1.33
C ARG A 90 -18.57 -5.40 -0.95
N ASN A 91 -19.66 -4.65 -0.79
CA ASN A 91 -21.00 -5.18 -0.67
C ASN A 91 -21.24 -6.13 -1.85
N ASP A 92 -21.51 -7.39 -1.55
CA ASP A 92 -22.22 -8.30 -2.45
C ASP A 92 -23.60 -7.69 -2.71
N THR A 93 -23.68 -6.84 -3.72
CA THR A 93 -24.96 -6.45 -4.32
C THR A 93 -24.72 -6.27 -5.82
N ASP A 94 -24.20 -7.33 -6.44
CA ASP A 94 -24.42 -7.56 -7.86
C ASP A 94 -25.82 -8.16 -8.02
N ASN A 95 -26.67 -7.29 -8.54
CA ASN A 95 -28.03 -7.47 -8.99
C ASN A 95 -28.13 -8.55 -10.09
N SER A 96 -28.28 -9.82 -9.69
CA SER A 96 -28.79 -10.87 -10.56
C SER A 96 -30.29 -11.10 -10.32
N THR A 97 -31.10 -10.47 -11.18
CA THR A 97 -32.43 -10.94 -11.63
C THR A 97 -33.43 -11.38 -10.56
N ASN A 98 -34.25 -10.44 -10.06
CA ASN A 98 -35.62 -10.75 -9.66
C ASN A 98 -36.56 -10.33 -10.82
N PRO A 99 -37.06 -11.27 -11.65
CA PRO A 99 -37.91 -10.92 -12.80
C PRO A 99 -39.32 -10.45 -12.43
N ASP A 100 -39.72 -10.49 -11.15
CA ASP A 100 -41.10 -10.20 -10.71
C ASP A 100 -41.25 -8.91 -9.88
N ALA A 101 -40.33 -7.95 -9.99
CA ALA A 101 -40.54 -6.64 -9.38
C ALA A 101 -41.54 -5.81 -10.22
N PRO A 102 -42.70 -5.38 -9.69
CA PRO A 102 -43.64 -4.55 -10.43
C PRO A 102 -43.04 -3.17 -10.74
N ASP A 103 -43.28 -2.68 -11.96
CA ASP A 103 -42.74 -1.38 -12.44
C ASP A 103 -43.28 -0.22 -11.59
N PRO A 104 -42.39 0.63 -11.01
CA PRO A 104 -42.79 1.75 -10.17
C PRO A 104 -43.51 2.90 -10.93
N ASN A 105 -43.65 2.85 -12.26
CA ASN A 105 -44.32 3.90 -13.04
C ASN A 105 -45.67 3.52 -13.67
N GLU A 106 -46.27 2.37 -13.32
CA GLU A 106 -47.66 2.11 -13.70
C GLU A 106 -48.65 2.91 -12.83
N THR A 107 -48.91 4.15 -13.23
CA THR A 107 -50.05 4.92 -12.69
C THR A 107 -51.33 4.48 -13.41
N ASN A 108 -52.01 3.46 -12.87
CA ASN A 108 -53.31 3.06 -13.42
C ASN A 108 -54.39 4.09 -13.06
N THR A 109 -54.90 4.74 -14.09
CA THR A 109 -56.03 5.67 -14.02
C THR A 109 -57.31 4.86 -14.27
N GLN A 110 -58.17 4.67 -13.25
CA GLN A 110 -59.66 4.70 -13.37
C GLN A 110 -60.39 4.11 -12.13
N SER A 111 -61.03 5.03 -11.39
CA SER A 111 -62.46 5.06 -11.04
C SER A 111 -63.27 3.74 -10.85
N ASN A 112 -63.87 3.62 -9.65
CA ASN A 112 -65.33 3.51 -9.38
C ASN A 112 -65.84 2.32 -8.53
N GLN A 113 -66.51 2.71 -7.43
CA GLN A 113 -67.70 2.14 -6.79
C GLN A 113 -67.60 0.78 -6.04
N ALA A 114 -67.84 0.81 -4.73
CA ALA A 114 -69.13 0.49 -4.10
C ALA A 114 -68.95 0.14 -2.61
N GLY A 115 -69.82 0.70 -1.76
CA GLY A 115 -69.88 0.51 -0.31
C GLY A 115 -70.45 1.72 0.39
#